data_AF-A0A2R5HFA9-F1
#
_entry.id   AF-A0A2R5HFA9-F1
#
_cell.length_a   1.000
_cell.length_b   1.000
_cell.length_c   1.000
_cell.angle_alpha   90.00
_cell.angle_beta   90.00
_cell.angle_gamma   90.00
#
_symmetry.space_group_name_H-M   'P 1'
#
loop_
_entity.id
_entity.type
_entity.pdbx_description
1 polymer ?
#
loop_
_entity_poly.entity_id
_entity_poly.type
_entity_poly.pdbx_seq_one_letter_code
_entity_poly.pdbx_strand_id
1 'polypeptide(L)'
;MKIKLTNFIPWLLINLVILSLYYSLIAYLFSDFPKEEPSFPQQGLWYFWSILSHNITNYLQTVITFFLFPLNYLFVWGHSFLIISQEIKYFGISYAFDKLLPHGLIEFPLILFYQYLSYRLLYLYIKRKSLKVLLNFILENKYYFLSTVPIMALSAGLEAFIT
;
A
#
# COMPACT_ATOMS: atom_id res chain seq x y z
N MET A 1 -17.06 18.05 -2.70
CA MET A 1 -15.66 18.22 -3.16
C MET A 1 -15.19 16.98 -3.93
N LYS A 2 -15.04 17.09 -5.26
CA LYS A 2 -14.52 15.98 -6.09
C LYS A 2 -13.00 15.92 -6.09
N ILE A 3 -12.45 14.71 -6.08
CA ILE A 3 -11.04 14.45 -6.36
C ILE A 3 -10.76 14.76 -7.82
N LYS A 4 -9.63 15.42 -8.09
CA LYS A 4 -9.06 15.54 -9.42
C LYS A 4 -7.85 14.61 -9.49
N LEU A 5 -7.85 13.66 -10.43
CA LEU A 5 -6.73 12.73 -10.63
C LEU A 5 -5.42 13.47 -10.98
N THR A 6 -5.50 14.65 -11.57
CA THR A 6 -4.35 15.54 -11.78
C THR A 6 -3.61 15.90 -10.50
N ASN A 7 -4.28 15.86 -9.35
CA ASN A 7 -3.66 16.11 -8.04
C ASN A 7 -3.07 14.83 -7.43
N PHE A 8 -3.47 13.65 -7.92
CA PHE A 8 -2.91 12.38 -7.49
C PHE A 8 -1.54 12.12 -8.11
N ILE A 9 -1.32 12.52 -9.37
CA ILE A 9 -0.03 12.36 -10.06
C ILE A 9 1.15 12.97 -9.26
N PRO A 10 1.12 14.26 -8.86
CA PRO A 10 2.23 14.82 -8.08
C PRO A 10 2.36 14.15 -6.70
N TRP A 11 1.25 13.74 -6.07
CA TRP A 11 1.29 12.97 -4.84
C TRP A 11 2.03 11.64 -5.03
N LEU A 12 1.67 10.89 -6.07
CA LEU A 12 2.30 9.63 -6.43
C LEU A 12 3.80 9.81 -6.64
N LEU A 13 4.21 10.77 -7.48
CA LEU A 13 5.62 11.01 -7.80
C LEU A 13 6.44 11.40 -6.56
N ILE A 14 5.92 12.32 -5.72
CA ILE A 14 6.59 12.72 -4.48
C ILE A 14 6.75 11.53 -3.55
N ASN A 15 5.70 10.71 -3.41
CA ASN A 15 5.76 9.54 -2.55
C ASN A 15 6.73 8.48 -3.07
N LEU A 16 6.82 8.26 -4.39
CA LEU A 16 7.83 7.36 -4.95
C LEU A 16 9.26 7.81 -4.60
N VAL A 17 9.54 9.11 -4.63
CA VAL A 17 10.84 9.66 -4.21
C VAL A 17 11.05 9.47 -2.70
N ILE A 18 10.06 9.82 -1.87
CA ILE A 18 10.13 9.65 -0.41
C ILE A 18 10.37 8.18 -0.04
N LEU A 19 9.64 7.26 -0.64
CA LEU A 19 9.78 5.83 -0.38
C LEU A 19 11.13 5.29 -0.84
N SER A 20 11.64 5.76 -1.96
CA SER A 20 12.99 5.39 -2.43
C SER A 20 14.06 5.84 -1.44
N LEU A 21 13.97 7.07 -0.93
CA LEU A 21 14.88 7.60 0.09
C LEU A 21 14.73 6.87 1.43
N TYR A 22 13.48 6.62 1.84
CA TYR A 22 13.16 5.87 3.05
C TYR A 22 13.75 4.45 2.98
N TYR A 23 13.54 3.73 1.87
CA TYR A 23 14.10 2.40 1.68
C TYR A 23 15.63 2.43 1.67
N SER A 24 16.24 3.42 1.03
CA SER A 24 17.70 3.58 1.05
C SER A 24 18.25 3.80 2.46
N LEU A 25 17.57 4.63 3.26
CA LEU A 25 17.94 4.90 4.65
C LEU A 25 17.77 3.66 5.53
N ILE A 26 16.63 2.97 5.45
CA ILE A 26 16.38 1.79 6.28
C ILE A 26 17.34 0.66 5.86
N ALA A 27 17.65 0.50 4.56
CA ALA A 27 18.67 -0.45 4.10
C ALA A 27 20.06 -0.17 4.68
N TYR A 28 20.45 1.10 4.76
CA TYR A 28 21.70 1.51 5.39
C TYR A 28 21.71 1.23 6.90
N LEU A 29 20.62 1.52 7.60
CA LEU A 29 20.53 1.37 9.06
C LEU A 29 20.42 -0.09 9.52
N PHE A 30 19.88 -0.97 8.67
CA PHE A 30 19.46 -2.31 9.05
C PHE A 30 20.05 -3.43 8.19
N SER A 31 21.25 -3.20 7.61
CA SER A 31 22.01 -4.21 6.87
C SER A 31 22.17 -5.53 7.65
N ASP A 32 22.24 -5.42 8.98
CA ASP A 32 22.65 -6.50 9.88
C ASP A 32 21.48 -7.22 10.59
N PHE A 33 20.23 -6.97 10.18
CA PHE A 33 19.05 -7.57 10.83
C PHE A 33 19.11 -9.11 10.90
N PRO A 34 18.69 -9.72 12.03
CA PRO A 34 18.74 -11.16 12.25
C PRO A 34 17.88 -11.95 11.27
N LYS A 35 18.28 -13.21 11.09
CA LYS A 35 17.74 -14.11 10.10
C LYS A 35 16.47 -14.82 10.61
N GLU A 36 15.29 -14.50 10.08
CA GLU A 36 14.11 -15.39 10.17
C GLU A 36 14.07 -16.31 8.95
N GLU A 37 13.80 -17.61 9.14
CA GLU A 37 13.75 -18.57 8.03
C GLU A 37 12.76 -18.11 6.95
N PRO A 38 13.12 -18.21 5.66
CA PRO A 38 12.22 -17.79 4.61
C PRO A 38 11.00 -18.71 4.54
N SER A 39 9.82 -18.11 4.39
CA SER A 39 8.60 -18.86 4.07
C SER A 39 8.55 -19.17 2.58
N PHE A 40 8.33 -20.44 2.21
CA PHE A 40 8.15 -20.82 0.81
C PHE A 40 6.92 -20.12 0.20
N PRO A 41 7.00 -19.67 -1.06
CA PRO A 41 5.87 -19.03 -1.74
C PRO A 41 4.70 -20.00 -1.80
N GLN A 42 3.58 -19.58 -1.23
CA GLN A 42 2.33 -20.33 -1.32
C GLN A 42 1.60 -19.94 -2.61
N GLN A 43 0.85 -20.87 -3.21
CA GLN A 43 0.11 -20.62 -4.44
C GLN A 43 -1.32 -21.14 -4.34
N GLY A 44 -2.18 -20.67 -5.23
CA GLY A 44 -3.54 -21.17 -5.40
C GLY A 44 -4.59 -20.41 -4.61
N LEU A 45 -5.80 -20.97 -4.57
CA LEU A 45 -7.01 -20.26 -4.15
C LEU A 45 -6.96 -19.79 -2.69
N TRP A 46 -6.38 -20.59 -1.78
CA TRP A 46 -6.26 -20.19 -0.37
C TRP A 46 -5.33 -18.99 -0.21
N TYR A 47 -4.20 -19.00 -0.93
CA TYR A 47 -3.24 -17.90 -0.90
C TYR A 47 -3.83 -16.61 -1.50
N PHE A 48 -4.57 -16.72 -2.61
CA PHE A 48 -5.36 -15.61 -3.17
C PHE A 48 -6.28 -14.96 -2.13
N TRP A 49 -7.07 -15.76 -1.41
CA TRP A 49 -7.96 -15.24 -0.38
C TRP A 49 -7.21 -14.62 0.79
N SER A 50 -6.07 -15.18 1.18
CA SER A 50 -5.19 -14.63 2.21
C SER A 50 -4.72 -13.23 1.81
N ILE A 51 -4.11 -13.06 0.63
CA ILE A 51 -3.63 -11.77 0.12
C ILE A 51 -4.79 -10.77 -0.02
N LEU A 52 -5.90 -11.18 -0.63
CA LEU A 52 -7.04 -10.29 -0.82
C LEU A 52 -7.62 -9.81 0.51
N SER A 53 -7.76 -10.71 1.49
CA SER A 53 -8.26 -10.35 2.82
C SER A 53 -7.31 -9.42 3.57
N HIS A 54 -6.00 -9.64 3.44
CA HIS A 54 -4.96 -8.77 3.99
C HIS A 54 -5.04 -7.38 3.37
N ASN A 55 -5.13 -7.29 2.04
CA ASN A 55 -5.19 -6.02 1.32
C ASN A 55 -6.48 -5.23 1.58
N ILE A 56 -7.63 -5.91 1.68
CA ILE A 56 -8.89 -5.29 2.09
C ILE A 56 -8.79 -4.77 3.52
N THR A 57 -8.21 -5.55 4.43
CA THR A 57 -8.00 -5.13 5.83
C THR A 57 -7.13 -3.87 5.90
N ASN A 58 -5.99 -3.86 5.20
CA ASN A 58 -5.08 -2.71 5.15
C ASN A 58 -5.76 -1.47 4.58
N TYR A 59 -6.55 -1.64 3.51
CA TYR A 59 -7.34 -0.56 2.92
C TYR A 59 -8.37 0.01 3.90
N LEU A 60 -9.19 -0.85 4.51
CA LEU A 60 -10.22 -0.43 5.46
C LEU A 60 -9.59 0.24 6.67
N GLN A 61 -8.53 -0.33 7.24
CA GLN A 61 -7.78 0.28 8.34
C GLN A 61 -7.27 1.67 7.94
N THR A 62 -6.62 1.80 6.78
CA THR A 62 -6.06 3.08 6.31
C THR A 62 -7.14 4.16 6.11
N VAL A 63 -8.31 3.80 5.58
CA VAL A 63 -9.40 4.75 5.33
C VAL A 63 -10.18 5.09 6.59
N ILE A 64 -10.49 4.10 7.44
CA ILE A 64 -11.27 4.30 8.68
C ILE A 64 -10.43 5.08 9.70
N THR A 65 -9.17 4.72 9.86
CA THR A 65 -8.24 5.38 10.78
C THR A 65 -7.49 6.54 10.12
N PHE A 66 -8.13 7.27 9.20
CA PHE A 66 -7.50 8.36 8.45
C PHE A 66 -6.87 9.45 9.34
N PHE A 67 -7.35 9.62 10.57
CA PHE A 67 -6.78 10.55 11.54
C PHE A 67 -5.38 10.13 12.03
N LEU A 68 -5.03 8.84 11.89
CA LEU A 68 -3.70 8.28 12.13
C LEU A 68 -2.88 8.12 10.84
N PHE A 69 -3.27 8.79 9.74
CA PHE A 69 -2.61 8.65 8.44
C PHE A 69 -1.07 8.67 8.50
N PRO A 70 -0.40 9.61 9.21
CA PRO A 70 1.07 9.61 9.26
C PRO A 70 1.66 8.32 9.85
N LEU A 71 1.01 7.74 10.87
CA LEU A 71 1.45 6.51 11.49
C LEU A 71 1.20 5.31 10.57
N ASN A 72 -0.01 5.21 10.00
CA ASN A 72 -0.35 4.14 9.05
C ASN A 72 0.59 4.14 7.84
N TYR A 73 0.95 5.33 7.34
CA TYR A 73 1.89 5.47 6.24
C TYR A 73 3.24 4.85 6.60
N LEU A 74 3.81 5.22 7.76
CA LEU A 74 5.10 4.69 8.21
C LEU A 74 5.05 3.18 8.47
N PHE A 75 3.98 2.67 9.07
CA PHE A 75 3.85 1.24 9.35
C PHE A 75 3.75 0.40 8.08
N VAL A 76 2.89 0.79 7.13
CA VAL A 76 2.73 0.05 5.86
C VAL A 76 4.07 -0.02 5.13
N TRP A 77 4.72 1.12 4.91
CA TRP A 77 5.97 1.16 4.14
C TRP A 77 7.18 0.61 4.90
N GLY A 78 7.22 0.76 6.23
CA GLY A 78 8.24 0.12 7.07
C GLY A 78 8.13 -1.40 7.04
N HIS A 79 6.92 -1.95 7.14
CA HIS A 79 6.69 -3.39 7.05
C HIS A 79 7.04 -3.95 5.66
N SER A 80 6.57 -3.30 4.59
CA SER A 80 6.92 -3.69 3.21
C SER A 80 8.44 -3.67 2.98
N PHE A 81 9.13 -2.65 3.50
CA PHE A 81 10.58 -2.59 3.41
C PHE A 81 11.25 -3.80 4.08
N LEU A 82 10.83 -4.16 5.30
CA LEU A 82 11.45 -5.26 6.05
C LEU A 82 11.32 -6.58 5.29
N ILE A 83 10.14 -6.87 4.74
CA ILE A 83 9.89 -8.07 3.93
C ILE A 83 10.78 -8.08 2.69
N ILE A 84 10.77 -7.00 1.90
CA ILE A 84 11.57 -6.92 0.66
C ILE A 84 13.06 -7.06 0.96
N SER A 85 13.54 -6.50 2.06
CA SER A 85 14.94 -6.56 2.46
C SER A 85 15.35 -7.97 2.89
N GLN A 86 14.48 -8.68 3.62
CA GLN A 86 14.69 -10.08 3.96
C GLN A 86 14.74 -10.95 2.70
N GLU A 87 13.79 -10.79 1.78
CA GLU A 87 13.74 -11.50 0.50
C GLU A 87 15.03 -11.30 -0.32
N ILE A 88 15.49 -10.06 -0.47
CA ILE A 88 16.76 -9.74 -1.17
C ILE A 88 17.96 -10.41 -0.47
N LYS A 89 17.99 -10.40 0.86
CA LYS A 89 19.09 -10.98 1.65
C LYS A 89 19.15 -12.50 1.54
N TYR A 90 18.00 -13.19 1.44
CA TYR A 90 17.94 -14.65 1.37
C TYR A 90 18.09 -15.22 -0.02
N PHE A 91 17.38 -14.63 -0.98
CA PHE A 91 17.24 -15.19 -2.31
C PHE A 91 17.97 -14.37 -3.38
N GLY A 92 18.54 -13.24 -2.99
CA GLY A 92 19.20 -12.31 -3.90
C GLY A 92 18.21 -11.34 -4.55
N ILE A 93 18.77 -10.26 -5.09
CA ILE A 93 18.00 -9.17 -5.69
C ILE A 93 17.17 -9.63 -6.89
N SER A 94 17.72 -10.49 -7.76
CA SER A 94 17.02 -10.96 -8.95
C SER A 94 15.73 -11.68 -8.57
N TYR A 95 15.81 -12.65 -7.66
CA TYR A 95 14.65 -13.42 -7.22
C TYR A 95 13.60 -12.52 -6.57
N ALA A 96 14.02 -11.60 -5.69
CA ALA A 96 13.11 -10.68 -5.02
C ALA A 96 12.36 -9.79 -6.03
N PHE A 97 13.05 -9.26 -7.05
CA PHE A 97 12.39 -8.46 -8.09
C PHE A 97 11.51 -9.30 -9.02
N ASP A 98 11.95 -10.50 -9.39
CA ASP A 98 11.16 -11.42 -10.22
C ASP A 98 9.84 -11.80 -9.56
N LYS A 99 9.84 -11.92 -8.22
CA LYS A 99 8.63 -12.17 -7.42
C LYS A 99 7.83 -10.89 -7.13
N LEU A 100 8.48 -9.76 -6.88
CA LEU A 100 7.81 -8.51 -6.51
C LEU A 100 7.15 -7.80 -7.70
N LEU A 101 7.84 -7.72 -8.85
CA LEU A 101 7.40 -6.92 -9.99
C LEU A 101 6.01 -7.28 -10.53
N PRO A 102 5.64 -8.56 -10.70
CA PRO A 102 4.36 -8.94 -11.30
C PRO A 102 3.14 -8.34 -10.60
N HIS A 103 3.13 -8.32 -9.26
CA HIS A 103 2.02 -7.77 -8.47
C HIS A 103 2.29 -6.35 -7.97
N GLY A 104 3.54 -6.02 -7.61
CA GLY A 104 3.93 -4.72 -7.04
C GLY A 104 3.69 -3.53 -7.96
N LEU A 105 3.69 -3.73 -9.29
CA LEU A 105 3.34 -2.68 -10.28
C LEU A 105 1.88 -2.23 -10.19
N ILE A 106 0.98 -3.10 -9.70
CA ILE A 106 -0.43 -2.78 -9.48
C ILE A 106 -0.65 -2.38 -8.03
N GLU A 107 -0.05 -3.12 -7.11
CA GLU A 107 -0.27 -2.95 -5.68
C GLU A 107 0.28 -1.62 -5.16
N PHE A 108 1.53 -1.25 -5.47
CA PHE A 108 2.12 -0.04 -4.90
C PHE A 108 1.40 1.25 -5.31
N PRO A 109 1.03 1.46 -6.59
CA PRO A 109 0.20 2.60 -6.96
C PRO A 109 -1.17 2.59 -6.28
N LEU A 110 -1.75 1.41 -6.05
CA LEU A 110 -3.04 1.26 -5.37
C LEU A 110 -2.94 1.59 -3.87
N ILE A 111 -1.87 1.14 -3.20
CA ILE A 111 -1.55 1.50 -1.82
C ILE A 111 -1.44 3.01 -1.68
N LEU A 112 -0.64 3.64 -2.55
CA LEU A 112 -0.50 5.09 -2.58
C LEU A 112 -1.81 5.82 -2.89
N PHE A 113 -2.68 5.21 -3.71
CA PHE A 113 -3.99 5.78 -4.03
C PHE A 113 -4.93 5.79 -2.83
N TYR A 114 -5.09 4.68 -2.11
CA TYR A 114 -5.97 4.71 -0.93
C TYR A 114 -5.35 5.50 0.24
N GLN A 115 -4.01 5.54 0.34
CA GLN A 115 -3.31 6.45 1.26
C GLN A 115 -3.58 7.92 0.89
N TYR A 116 -3.63 8.26 -0.39
CA TYR A 116 -4.06 9.58 -0.85
C TYR A 116 -5.51 9.87 -0.44
N LEU A 117 -6.44 8.93 -0.61
CA LEU A 117 -7.83 9.10 -0.15
C LEU A 117 -7.89 9.39 1.36
N SER A 118 -7.13 8.64 2.15
CA SER A 118 -7.00 8.82 3.60
C SER A 118 -6.42 10.19 3.97
N TYR A 119 -5.34 10.61 3.31
CA TYR A 119 -4.78 11.96 3.46
C TYR A 119 -5.80 13.05 3.14
N ARG A 120 -6.62 12.89 2.08
CA ARG A 120 -7.67 13.85 1.71
C ARG A 120 -8.76 13.94 2.78
N LEU A 121 -9.13 12.82 3.39
CA LEU A 121 -10.05 12.79 4.54
C LEU A 121 -9.46 13.53 5.73
N LEU A 122 -8.19 13.28 6.08
CA LEU A 122 -7.50 13.97 7.16
C LEU A 122 -7.44 15.49 6.92
N TYR A 123 -7.00 15.89 5.73
CA TYR A 123 -6.93 17.30 5.34
C TYR A 123 -8.30 17.99 5.48
N LEU A 124 -9.35 17.35 4.98
CA LEU A 124 -10.72 17.85 5.09
C LEU A 124 -11.19 17.96 6.54
N TYR A 125 -10.89 16.94 7.35
CA TYR A 125 -11.25 16.92 8.75
C TYR A 125 -10.56 18.04 9.52
N ILE A 126 -9.26 18.25 9.31
CA ILE A 126 -8.51 19.35 9.94
C ILE A 126 -9.09 20.72 9.53
N LYS A 127 -9.43 20.90 8.24
CA LYS A 127 -9.92 22.19 7.71
C LYS A 127 -11.37 22.51 8.04
N ARG A 128 -12.24 21.50 8.12
CA ARG A 128 -13.70 21.69 8.27
C ARG A 128 -14.24 21.21 9.61
N LYS A 129 -13.50 20.35 10.33
CA LYS A 129 -13.87 19.77 11.63
C LYS A 129 -15.28 19.19 11.67
N SER A 130 -15.73 18.59 10.56
CA SER A 130 -17.11 18.14 10.39
C SER A 130 -17.17 16.77 9.72
N LEU A 131 -17.75 15.79 10.45
CA LEU A 131 -17.97 14.44 9.94
C LEU A 131 -18.97 14.41 8.77
N LYS A 132 -19.98 15.30 8.79
CA LYS A 132 -20.94 15.43 7.69
C LYS A 132 -20.24 15.78 6.37
N VAL A 133 -19.23 16.66 6.42
CA VAL A 133 -18.43 17.02 5.25
C VAL A 133 -17.60 15.82 4.75
N LEU A 134 -17.07 15.00 5.66
CA LEU A 134 -16.34 13.78 5.28
C LEU A 134 -17.27 12.76 4.60
N LEU A 135 -18.45 12.51 5.16
CA LEU A 135 -19.43 11.60 4.58
C LEU A 135 -19.84 12.05 3.18
N ASN A 136 -20.12 13.35 3.01
CA ASN A 136 -20.42 13.91 1.68
C ASN A 136 -19.24 13.74 0.72
N PHE A 137 -18.01 13.95 1.18
CA PHE A 137 -16.82 13.71 0.36
C PHE A 137 -16.71 12.23 -0.08
N ILE A 138 -16.95 11.27 0.81
CA ILE A 138 -16.94 9.84 0.47
C ILE A 138 -18.03 9.53 -0.55
N LEU A 139 -19.26 10.01 -0.33
CA LEU A 139 -20.39 9.77 -1.23
C LEU A 139 -20.16 10.36 -2.63
N GLU A 140 -19.62 11.57 -2.71
CA GLU A 140 -19.28 12.22 -3.99
C GLU A 140 -18.16 11.51 -4.75
N ASN A 141 -17.27 10.80 -4.04
CA ASN A 141 -16.10 10.12 -4.59
C ASN A 141 -16.22 8.59 -4.49
N LYS A 142 -17.43 8.05 -4.27
CA LYS A 142 -17.67 6.63 -3.95
C LYS A 142 -17.02 5.66 -4.93
N TYR A 143 -16.98 6.02 -6.21
CA TYR A 143 -16.38 5.17 -7.24
C TYR A 143 -14.89 4.99 -7.06
N TYR A 144 -14.16 6.00 -6.56
CA TYR A 144 -12.74 5.87 -6.23
C TYR A 144 -12.51 4.93 -5.05
N PHE A 145 -13.37 4.98 -4.02
CA PHE A 145 -13.29 4.07 -2.89
C PHE A 145 -13.64 2.64 -3.33
N LEU A 146 -14.73 2.47 -4.08
CA LEU A 146 -15.20 1.15 -4.52
C LEU A 146 -14.27 0.52 -5.56
N SER A 147 -13.62 1.30 -6.42
CA SER A 147 -12.69 0.76 -7.43
C SER A 147 -11.42 0.18 -6.85
N THR A 148 -11.09 0.48 -5.58
CA THR A 148 -9.89 -0.10 -4.96
C THR A 148 -9.98 -1.62 -4.81
N VAL A 149 -11.15 -2.14 -4.44
CA VAL A 149 -11.39 -3.56 -4.19
C VAL A 149 -11.17 -4.45 -5.42
N PRO A 150 -11.76 -4.17 -6.61
CA PRO A 150 -11.50 -5.00 -7.79
C PRO A 150 -10.03 -4.92 -8.24
N ILE A 151 -9.34 -3.79 -8.04
CA ILE A 151 -7.90 -3.68 -8.36
C ILE A 151 -7.07 -4.52 -7.37
N MET A 152 -7.44 -4.57 -6.09
CA MET A 152 -6.80 -5.47 -5.10
C MET A 152 -6.97 -6.94 -5.49
N ALA A 153 -8.16 -7.33 -5.94
CA ALA A 153 -8.42 -8.68 -6.40
C ALA A 153 -7.58 -9.05 -7.63
N LEU A 154 -7.38 -8.11 -8.57
CA LEU A 154 -6.47 -8.32 -9.70
C LEU A 154 -5.04 -8.53 -9.22
N SER A 155 -4.53 -7.67 -8.33
CA SER A 155 -3.18 -7.79 -7.77
C SER A 155 -2.96 -9.12 -7.04
N ALA A 156 -3.91 -9.50 -6.18
CA ALA A 156 -3.88 -10.78 -5.46
C ALA A 156 -3.93 -11.98 -6.41
N GLY A 157 -4.65 -11.87 -7.53
CA GLY A 157 -4.70 -12.91 -8.55
C GLY A 157 -3.36 -13.09 -9.27
N LEU A 158 -2.67 -11.99 -9.60
CA LEU A 158 -1.33 -12.06 -10.19
C LEU A 158 -0.34 -12.73 -9.24
N GLU A 159 -0.38 -12.35 -7.97
CA GLU A 159 0.51 -12.93 -6.96
C GLU A 159 0.21 -14.42 -6.73
N ALA A 160 -1.06 -14.80 -6.61
CA ALA A 160 -1.42 -16.16 -6.20
C ALA A 160 -1.36 -17.24 -7.29
N PHE A 161 -1.42 -16.83 -8.56
CA PHE A 161 -1.53 -17.78 -9.69
C PHE A 161 -0.44 -17.64 -10.75
N ILE A 162 0.28 -16.51 -10.79
CA ILE A 162 1.32 -16.26 -11.80
C ILE A 162 2.71 -16.22 -11.17
N THR A 163 2.80 -15.86 -9.89
CA THR A 163 4.05 -15.63 -9.17
C THR A 163 4.40 -16.83 -8.29
#